data_AF-A0A3M8AKP0-F1
#
_entry.id   AF-A0A3M8AKP0-F1
#
_cell.length_a   1.000
_cell.length_b   1.000
_cell.length_c   1.000
_cell.angle_alpha   90.00
_cell.angle_beta   90.00
_cell.angle_gamma   90.00
#
_symmetry.space_group_name_H-M   'P 1'
#
loop_
_entity.id
_entity.type
_entity.pdbx_description
1 polymer ?
#
loop_
_entity_poly.entity_id
_entity_poly.type
_entity_poly.pdbx_seq_one_letter_code
_entity_poly.pdbx_strand_id
1 'polypeptide(L)' 'MTENNRKKENISEIIEEMREQLVKLVQEKGISDSEVIVLSQCLDEYIVQFQIIMNRQSSK' A
#
# COMPACT_ATOMS: atom_id res chain seq x y z
N MET A 1 -12.46 -19.11 11.72
CA MET A 1 -11.85 -18.09 10.85
C MET A 1 -10.34 -18.34 10.83
N THR A 2 -9.80 -18.72 9.69
CA THR A 2 -8.40 -19.12 9.51
C THR A 2 -7.47 -17.91 9.54
N GLU A 3 -6.27 -18.10 10.11
CA GLU A 3 -5.22 -17.08 10.31
C GLU A 3 -4.84 -16.30 9.02
N ASN A 4 -5.03 -16.91 7.85
CA ASN A 4 -4.80 -16.29 6.55
C ASN A 4 -5.74 -15.11 6.23
N ASN A 5 -6.97 -15.10 6.75
CA ASN A 5 -7.88 -13.98 6.53
C ASN A 5 -7.44 -12.75 7.34
N ARG A 6 -6.95 -12.96 8.56
CA ARG A 6 -6.47 -11.88 9.44
C ARG A 6 -5.27 -11.14 8.85
N LYS A 7 -4.33 -11.86 8.21
CA LYS A 7 -3.16 -11.25 7.55
C LYS A 7 -3.55 -10.45 6.30
N LYS A 8 -4.55 -10.92 5.54
CA LYS A 8 -5.07 -10.18 4.38
C LYS A 8 -5.81 -8.91 4.78
N GLU A 9 -6.63 -8.97 5.84
CA GLU A 9 -7.34 -7.81 6.36
C GLU A 9 -6.37 -6.72 6.84
N ASN A 10 -5.33 -7.10 7.60
CA ASN A 10 -4.31 -6.15 8.07
C ASN A 10 -3.57 -5.44 6.93
N ILE A 11 -3.24 -6.13 5.84
CA ILE A 11 -2.47 -5.51 4.76
C ILE A 11 -3.36 -4.62 3.89
N SER A 12 -4.63 -4.99 3.69
CA SER A 12 -5.59 -4.11 3.02
C SER A 12 -5.80 -2.81 3.80
N GLU A 13 -5.86 -2.89 5.14
CA GLU A 13 -6.04 -1.73 6.01
C GLU A 13 -4.82 -0.79 5.94
N ILE A 14 -3.61 -1.34 6.00
CA ILE A 14 -2.36 -0.57 5.85
C ILE A 14 -2.29 0.13 4.48
N ILE A 15 -2.68 -0.56 3.39
CA ILE A 15 -2.68 0.03 2.04
C ILE A 15 -3.67 1.20 1.97
N GLU A 16 -4.88 1.05 2.53
CA GLU A 16 -5.86 2.13 2.52
C GLU A 16 -5.43 3.31 3.40
N GLU A 17 -4.83 3.08 4.58
CA GLU A 17 -4.28 4.15 5.41
C GLU A 17 -3.17 4.92 4.69
N MET A 18 -2.27 4.22 3.98
CA MET A 18 -1.21 4.88 3.22
C MET A 18 -1.76 5.64 2.00
N ARG A 19 -2.83 5.14 1.36
CA ARG A 19 -3.52 5.88 0.29
C ARG A 19 -4.18 7.15 0.82
N GLU A 20 -4.81 7.09 1.99
CA GLU A 20 -5.45 8.26 2.61
C GLU A 20 -4.42 9.34 2.96
N GLN A 21 -3.26 8.93 3.49
CA GLN A 21 -2.14 9.83 3.76
C GLN A 21 -1.61 10.48 2.48
N LEU A 22 -1.44 9.71 1.40
CA LEU A 22 -0.99 10.23 0.11
C LEU A 22 -1.99 11.26 -0.45
N VAL A 23 -3.29 10.98 -0.37
CA VAL A 23 -4.33 11.92 -0.84
C VAL A 23 -4.29 13.24 -0.04
N LYS A 24 -4.15 13.17 1.29
CA LYS A 24 -4.01 14.37 2.13
C LYS A 24 -2.76 15.17 1.75
N LEU A 25 -1.62 14.49 1.59
CA LEU A 25 -0.36 15.15 1.21
C LEU A 25 -0.45 15.81 -0.17
N VAL A 26 -1.09 15.15 -1.14
CA VAL A 26 -1.37 15.70 -2.48
C VAL A 26 -2.26 16.94 -2.39
N GLN A 27 -3.28 16.92 -1.54
CA GLN A 27 -4.19 18.05 -1.36
C GLN A 27 -3.50 19.26 -0.71
N GLU A 28 -2.56 19.02 0.20
CA GLU A 28 -1.85 20.09 0.92
C GLU A 28 -0.66 20.67 0.13
N LYS A 29 0.15 19.82 -0.50
CA LYS A 29 1.42 20.20 -1.13
C LYS A 29 1.38 20.20 -2.66
N GLY A 30 0.39 19.53 -3.24
CA GLY A 30 0.24 19.35 -4.68
C GLY A 30 1.00 18.11 -5.20
N ILE A 31 0.54 17.59 -6.34
CA ILE A 31 1.08 16.36 -6.96
C ILE A 31 2.56 16.42 -7.35
N SER A 32 3.12 17.63 -7.47
CA SER A 32 4.50 17.87 -7.90
C SER A 32 5.48 18.01 -6.74
N ASP A 33 4.98 17.94 -5.50
CA ASP A 33 5.84 18.02 -4.33
C ASP A 33 6.72 16.77 -4.21
N SER A 34 8.00 16.97 -3.88
CA SER A 34 8.96 15.87 -3.79
C SER A 34 8.57 14.83 -2.75
N GLU A 35 7.90 15.24 -1.67
CA GLU A 35 7.46 14.34 -0.60
C GLU A 35 6.27 13.50 -1.06
N VAL A 36 5.35 14.09 -1.83
CA VAL A 36 4.25 13.37 -2.49
C VAL A 36 4.78 12.33 -3.46
N ILE A 37 5.78 12.69 -4.27
CA ILE A 37 6.38 11.78 -5.26
C ILE A 37 7.07 10.60 -4.57
N VAL A 38 7.87 10.86 -3.53
CA VAL A 38 8.56 9.82 -2.76
C VAL A 38 7.55 8.91 -2.06
N LEU A 39 6.50 9.49 -1.46
CA LEU A 39 5.45 8.72 -0.79
C LEU A 39 4.67 7.85 -1.79
N SER A 40 4.38 8.37 -2.99
CA SER A 40 3.75 7.64 -4.09
C SER A 40 4.61 6.46 -4.55
N GLN A 41 5.92 6.66 -4.71
CA GLN A 41 6.84 5.61 -5.14
C GLN A 41 6.96 4.51 -4.08
N CYS A 42 7.07 4.88 -2.80
CA CYS A 42 7.07 3.93 -1.69
C CYS A 42 5.78 3.10 -1.64
N LEU A 43 4.63 3.73 -1.91
CA LEU A 43 3.33 3.05 -1.95
C LEU A 43 3.28 2.01 -3.06
N ASP A 44 3.72 2.36 -4.26
CA ASP A 44 3.77 1.46 -5.41
C ASP A 44 4.70 0.27 -5.15
N GLU A 45 5.87 0.50 -4.56
CA GLU A 45 6.78 -0.59 -4.16
C GLU A 45 6.13 -1.55 -3.17
N TYR A 46 5.41 -1.03 -2.17
CA TYR A 46 4.74 -1.84 -1.16
C TYR A 46 3.60 -2.67 -1.77
N ILE A 47 2.85 -2.10 -2.72
CA ILE A 47 1.80 -2.81 -3.46
C ILE A 47 2.40 -3.94 -4.29
N VAL A 48 3.49 -3.68 -5.02
CA VAL A 48 4.18 -4.69 -5.83
C VAL A 48 4.72 -5.81 -4.94
N GLN A 49 5.39 -5.48 -3.84
CA GLN A 49 5.90 -6.48 -2.90
C GLN A 49 4.77 -7.33 -2.30
N PHE A 50 3.65 -6.70 -1.94
CA PHE A 50 2.49 -7.41 -1.43
C PHE A 50 1.89 -8.36 -2.48
N GLN A 51 1.75 -7.92 -3.73
CA GLN A 51 1.28 -8.76 -4.82
C GLN A 51 2.21 -9.94 -5.08
N ILE A 52 3.54 -9.73 -5.07
CA ILE A 52 4.53 -10.80 -5.22
C ILE A 52 4.37 -11.84 -4.10
N ILE A 53 4.25 -11.39 -2.84
CA ILE A 53 4.08 -12.27 -1.69
C ILE A 53 2.77 -13.07 -1.80
N MET A 54 1.65 -12.42 -2.16
CA MET A 54 0.37 -13.11 -2.37
C MET A 54 0.44 -14.13 -3.50
N ASN A 55 1.03 -13.77 -4.65
CA ASN A 55 1.08 -14.65 -5.81
C ASN A 55 1.97 -15.87 -5.56
N ARG A 56 3.04 -15.69 -4.75
CA ARG A 56 3.92 -16.78 -4.30
C ARG A 56 3.23 -17.76 -3.35
N GLN A 57 2.19 -17.34 -2.63
CA GLN A 57 1.38 -18.22 -1.77
C GLN A 57 0.30 -19.02 -2.54
N SER A 58 0.00 -18.65 -3.79
CA SER A 58 -1.01 -19.34 -4.62
C SER A 58 -0.45 -20.49 -5.48
N SER A 59 0.87 -20.74 -5.46
CA SER A 59 1.53 -21.76 -6.30
C SER A 59 1.89 -23.06 -5.54
N LYS A 60 1.04 -23.54 -4.62
CA LYS A 60 1.28 -24.81 -3.93
C LYS A 60 0.05 -25.71 -3.95
#